data_AF-A0A951B0U7-F1
#
_entry.id   AF-A0A951B0U7-F1
#
_cell.length_a   1.000
_cell.length_b   1.000
_cell.length_c   1.000
_cell.angle_alpha   90.00
_cell.angle_beta   90.00
_cell.angle_gamma   90.00
#
_symmetry.space_group_name_H-M   'P 1'
#
loop_
_entity.id
_entity.type
_entity.pdbx_description
1 polymer ?
#
loop_
_entity_poly.entity_id
_entity_poly.type
_entity_poly.pdbx_seq_one_letter_code
_entity_poly.pdbx_strand_id
1 'polypeptide(L)'
;MAVQHQAQLENYLRQFHLPTFVQNYQVFAQDAARTGLSCERYLLALCVAEAEQRDVHRMERCIAAAKFPVTKDLASFDFNAVQNVTKTKVLELSRGAETWRRLRRSS
;
A
#
# COMPACT_ATOMS: atom_id res chain seq x y z
N MET A 1 -14.63 -17.80 32.86
CA MET A 1 -13.70 -18.65 32.10
C MET A 1 -13.47 -18.13 30.68
N ALA A 2 -14.49 -18.00 29.81
CA ALA A 2 -14.32 -17.56 28.41
C ALA A 2 -13.53 -16.24 28.22
N VAL A 3 -13.80 -15.23 29.04
CA VAL A 3 -13.12 -13.91 28.97
C VAL A 3 -11.61 -13.99 29.24
N GLN A 4 -11.16 -14.95 30.07
CA GLN A 4 -9.73 -15.13 30.37
C GLN A 4 -8.98 -15.74 29.18
N HIS A 5 -9.57 -16.73 28.51
CA HIS A 5 -9.00 -17.33 27.31
C HIS A 5 -8.89 -16.33 26.16
N GLN A 6 -9.88 -15.44 26.03
CA GLN A 6 -9.90 -14.36 25.04
C GLN A 6 -8.72 -13.40 25.22
N ALA A 7 -8.51 -12.93 26.45
CA ALA A 7 -7.43 -12.00 26.77
C ALA A 7 -6.04 -12.64 26.59
N GLN A 8 -5.89 -13.92 26.93
CA GLN A 8 -4.65 -14.67 26.69
C GLN A 8 -4.35 -14.81 25.20
N LEU A 9 -5.36 -15.17 24.40
CA LEU A 9 -5.24 -15.30 22.96
C LEU A 9 -4.79 -13.98 22.32
N GLU A 10 -5.44 -12.86 22.65
CA GLU A 10 -5.06 -11.56 22.12
C GLU A 10 -3.63 -11.18 22.49
N ASN A 11 -3.19 -11.50 23.71
CA ASN A 11 -1.83 -11.21 24.14
C ASN A 11 -0.80 -11.98 23.28
N TYR A 12 -1.04 -13.27 23.03
CA TYR A 12 -0.18 -14.07 22.15
C TYR A 12 -0.20 -13.57 20.70
N LEU A 13 -1.38 -13.24 20.16
CA LEU A 13 -1.49 -12.72 18.80
C LEU A 13 -0.74 -11.40 18.62
N ARG A 14 -0.74 -10.53 19.63
CA ARG A 14 0.07 -9.31 19.65
C ARG A 14 1.57 -9.63 19.71
N GLN A 15 1.99 -10.59 20.52
CA GLN A 15 3.39 -11.03 20.60
C GLN A 15 3.89 -11.62 19.27
N PHE A 16 3.04 -12.31 18.52
CA PHE A 16 3.36 -12.85 17.19
C PHE A 16 3.24 -11.82 16.06
N HIS A 17 2.94 -10.56 16.38
CA HIS A 17 2.74 -9.49 15.40
C HIS A 17 1.65 -9.83 14.37
N LEU A 18 0.52 -10.38 14.80
CA LEU A 18 -0.63 -10.71 13.94
C LEU A 18 -1.78 -9.70 14.17
N PRO A 19 -1.66 -8.44 13.70
CA PRO A 19 -2.64 -7.40 13.94
C PRO A 19 -4.00 -7.70 13.32
N THR A 20 -4.04 -8.32 12.14
CA THR A 20 -5.29 -8.65 11.45
C THR A 20 -6.01 -9.79 12.16
N PHE A 21 -5.27 -10.75 12.73
CA PHE A 21 -5.86 -11.77 13.60
C PHE A 21 -6.56 -11.14 14.79
N VAL A 22 -5.91 -10.23 15.53
CA VAL A 22 -6.51 -9.58 16.73
C VAL A 22 -7.80 -8.85 16.40
N GLN A 23 -7.89 -8.22 15.21
CA GLN A 23 -9.07 -7.47 14.81
C GLN A 23 -10.21 -8.37 14.33
N ASN A 24 -9.89 -9.47 13.65
CA ASN A 24 -10.89 -10.21 12.86
C ASN A 24 -11.28 -11.58 13.43
N TYR A 25 -10.50 -12.17 14.35
CA TYR A 25 -10.74 -13.54 14.81
C TYR A 25 -12.15 -13.76 15.39
N GLN A 26 -12.70 -12.80 16.13
CA GLN A 26 -14.06 -12.90 16.68
C GLN A 26 -15.12 -12.94 15.58
N VAL A 27 -15.00 -12.08 14.57
CA VAL A 27 -15.96 -11.97 13.47
C VAL A 27 -15.95 -13.26 12.64
N PHE A 28 -14.76 -13.75 12.31
CA PHE A 28 -14.61 -15.01 11.58
C PHE A 28 -15.08 -16.21 12.41
N ALA A 29 -14.91 -16.20 13.73
CA ALA A 29 -15.38 -17.29 14.60
C ALA A 29 -16.90 -17.32 14.67
N GLN A 30 -17.55 -16.15 14.73
CA GLN A 30 -19.01 -16.04 14.68
C GLN A 30 -19.55 -16.50 13.33
N ASP A 31 -18.91 -16.10 12.23
CA ASP A 31 -19.31 -16.54 10.90
C ASP A 31 -19.14 -18.04 10.73
N ALA A 32 -18.01 -18.59 11.18
CA ALA A 32 -17.76 -20.03 11.14
C ALA A 32 -18.76 -20.84 11.96
N ALA A 33 -19.13 -20.35 13.15
CA ALA A 33 -20.18 -20.96 13.97
C ALA A 33 -21.55 -20.92 13.27
N ARG A 34 -21.84 -19.85 12.52
CA ARG A 34 -23.10 -19.67 11.79
C ARG A 34 -23.18 -20.55 10.54
N THR A 35 -22.09 -20.65 9.77
CA THR A 35 -22.06 -21.39 8.50
C THR A 35 -21.62 -22.83 8.65
N GLY A 36 -21.23 -23.26 9.86
CA GLY A 36 -20.70 -24.61 10.11
C GLY A 36 -19.35 -24.85 9.43
N LEU A 37 -18.50 -23.81 9.32
CA LEU A 37 -17.16 -23.95 8.75
C LEU A 37 -16.30 -24.85 9.65
N SER A 38 -15.51 -25.72 9.03
CA SER A 38 -14.49 -26.49 9.76
C SER A 38 -13.42 -25.56 10.34
N CYS A 39 -12.82 -25.95 11.47
CA CYS A 39 -11.73 -25.19 12.10
C CYS A 39 -10.58 -24.90 11.13
N GLU A 40 -10.25 -25.85 10.25
CA GLU A 40 -9.22 -25.69 9.22
C GLU A 40 -9.54 -24.56 8.24
N ARG A 41 -10.80 -24.48 7.77
CA ARG A 41 -11.22 -23.44 6.84
C ARG A 41 -11.29 -22.07 7.50
N TYR A 42 -11.73 -22.01 8.76
CA TYR A 42 -11.69 -20.80 9.57
C TYR A 42 -10.25 -20.28 9.71
N LEU A 43 -9.31 -21.16 10.07
CA LEU A 43 -7.91 -20.78 10.26
C LEU A 43 -7.26 -20.36 8.94
N LEU A 44 -7.55 -21.07 7.85
CA LEU A 44 -7.09 -20.70 6.51
C LEU A 44 -7.59 -19.29 6.11
N ALA A 45 -8.87 -19.00 6.33
CA ALA A 45 -9.45 -17.70 5.99
C ALA A 45 -8.78 -16.55 6.76
N LEU A 46 -8.47 -16.75 8.05
CA LEU A 46 -7.71 -15.77 8.84
C LEU A 46 -6.27 -15.60 8.35
N CYS A 47 -5.58 -16.69 8.02
CA CYS A 47 -4.22 -16.64 7.47
C CYS A 47 -4.17 -15.85 6.16
N VAL A 48 -5.14 -16.08 5.26
CA VAL A 48 -5.24 -15.35 3.99
C VAL A 48 -5.45 -13.85 4.25
N ALA A 49 -6.40 -13.49 5.11
CA ALA A 49 -6.68 -12.08 5.42
C ALA A 49 -5.47 -11.36 6.01
N GLU A 50 -4.70 -12.00 6.90
CA GLU A 50 -3.47 -11.43 7.45
C GLU A 50 -2.37 -11.27 6.39
N ALA A 51 -2.21 -12.25 5.50
CA ALA A 51 -1.22 -12.18 4.42
C ALA A 51 -1.52 -10.99 3.49
N GLU A 52 -2.77 -10.85 3.05
CA GLU A 52 -3.22 -9.75 2.19
C GLU A 52 -2.99 -8.38 2.84
N GLN A 53 -3.35 -8.22 4.11
CA GLN A 53 -3.11 -6.97 4.85
C GLN A 53 -1.62 -6.63 4.99
N ARG A 54 -0.77 -7.64 5.20
CA ARG A 54 0.68 -7.42 5.24
C ARG A 54 1.25 -7.01 3.89
N ASP A 55 0.72 -7.55 2.80
CA ASP A 55 1.12 -7.17 1.45
C ASP A 55 0.72 -5.74 1.11
N VAL A 56 -0.51 -5.33 1.48
CA VAL A 56 -0.97 -3.94 1.37
C VAL A 56 -0.04 -3.00 2.14
N HIS A 57 0.21 -3.26 3.43
CA HIS A 57 1.11 -2.44 4.24
C HIS A 57 2.56 -2.45 3.72
N ARG A 58 3.04 -3.58 3.18
CA ARG A 58 4.36 -3.64 2.53
C ARG A 58 4.41 -2.72 1.33
N MET A 59 3.39 -2.76 0.48
CA MET A 59 3.30 -1.91 -0.71
C MET A 59 3.24 -0.43 -0.33
N GLU A 60 2.39 -0.05 0.62
CA GLU A 60 2.29 1.33 1.14
C GLU A 60 3.62 1.83 1.69
N ARG A 61 4.30 1.02 2.52
CA ARG A 61 5.65 1.36 3.02
C ARG A 61 6.65 1.50 1.88
N CYS A 62 6.57 0.66 0.85
CA CYS A 62 7.45 0.73 -0.31
C CYS A 62 7.22 2.03 -1.09
N ILE A 63 5.95 2.42 -1.31
CA ILE A 63 5.57 3.68 -1.95
C ILE A 63 6.04 4.89 -1.12
N ALA A 64 5.82 4.86 0.20
CA ALA A 64 6.25 5.93 1.10
C ALA A 64 7.78 6.05 1.15
N ALA A 65 8.49 4.92 1.19
CA ALA A 65 9.95 4.88 1.21
C ALA A 65 10.58 5.29 -0.12
N ALA A 66 9.91 5.02 -1.24
CA ALA A 66 10.38 5.41 -2.56
C ALA A 66 10.50 6.93 -2.73
N LYS A 67 9.86 7.73 -1.84
CA LYS A 67 9.88 9.20 -1.85
C LYS A 67 9.79 9.73 -3.28
N PHE A 68 8.84 9.17 -4.05
CA PHE A 68 8.71 9.50 -5.47
C PHE A 68 8.74 11.02 -5.58
N PRO A 69 9.71 11.59 -6.31
CA PRO A 69 9.73 13.03 -6.48
C PRO A 69 8.38 13.38 -7.08
N VAL A 70 7.61 14.23 -6.37
CA VAL A 70 6.43 14.90 -6.91
C VAL A 70 6.82 15.26 -8.33
N THR A 71 6.08 14.77 -9.33
CA THR A 71 6.32 15.13 -10.71
C THR A 71 6.45 16.64 -10.73
N LYS A 72 7.68 17.14 -10.83
CA LYS A 72 7.96 18.56 -10.94
C LYS A 72 7.42 18.90 -12.31
N ASP A 73 6.14 19.25 -12.32
CA ASP A 73 5.53 19.78 -13.50
C ASP A 73 6.32 21.04 -13.84
N LEU A 74 6.66 21.23 -15.12
CA LEU A 74 7.43 22.41 -15.54
C LEU A 74 6.70 23.71 -15.16
N ALA A 75 5.40 23.62 -14.85
CA ALA A 75 4.57 24.68 -14.32
C ALA A 75 4.98 25.19 -12.92
N SER A 76 5.55 24.33 -12.05
CA SER A 76 5.93 24.68 -10.67
C SER A 76 7.43 24.92 -10.48
N PHE A 77 8.21 24.93 -11.56
CA PHE A 77 9.64 25.24 -11.52
C PHE A 77 9.86 26.76 -11.39
N ASP A 78 10.64 27.18 -10.39
CA ASP A 78 11.04 28.58 -10.24
C ASP A 78 12.21 28.91 -11.17
N PHE A 79 11.88 29.50 -12.32
CA PHE A 79 12.85 29.90 -13.34
C PHE A 79 13.69 31.11 -12.95
N ASN A 80 13.32 31.85 -11.88
CA ASN A 80 14.13 32.98 -11.40
C ASN A 80 15.36 32.54 -10.61
N ALA A 81 15.36 31.30 -10.09
CA ALA A 81 16.51 30.74 -9.37
C ALA A 81 17.69 30.32 -10.28
N VAL A 82 17.52 30.36 -11.61
CA VAL A 82 18.52 29.94 -12.58
C VAL A 82 18.91 31.11 -13.48
N GLN A 83 20.12 31.64 -13.31
CA GLN A 83 20.54 32.88 -13.98
C GLN A 83 20.78 32.76 -15.50
N ASN A 84 20.72 31.56 -16.09
CA ASN A 84 21.07 31.33 -17.51
C ASN A 84 20.03 30.55 -18.31
N VAL A 85 18.80 30.36 -17.80
CA VAL A 85 17.80 29.53 -18.47
C VAL A 85 16.48 30.30 -18.62
N THR A 86 16.19 30.74 -19.85
CA THR A 86 14.93 31.39 -20.20
C THR A 86 13.79 30.37 -20.27
N LYS A 87 12.68 30.64 -19.55
CA LYS A 87 11.47 29.80 -19.53
C LYS A 87 10.99 29.36 -20.91
N THR A 88 11.06 30.24 -21.90
CA THR A 88 10.69 29.97 -23.30
C THR A 88 11.51 28.84 -23.92
N LYS A 89 12.83 28.83 -23.68
CA LYS A 89 13.75 27.82 -24.24
C LYS A 89 13.52 26.44 -23.61
N VAL A 90 13.15 26.39 -22.33
CA VAL A 90 12.79 25.14 -21.65
C VAL A 90 11.48 24.56 -22.20
N LEU A 91 10.48 25.41 -22.45
CA LEU A 91 9.20 25.00 -23.05
C LEU A 91 9.35 24.55 -24.52
N GLU A 92 10.24 25.16 -25.28
CA GLU A 92 10.55 24.70 -26.65
C GLU A 92 11.22 23.32 -26.64
N LEU A 93 12.18 23.11 -25.74
CA LEU A 93 12.88 21.82 -25.60
C LEU A 93 11.94 20.71 -25.09
N SER A 94 10.97 21.04 -24.21
CA SER A 94 10.02 20.06 -23.70
C SER A 94 9.07 19.55 -24.79
N ARG A 95 8.64 20.42 -25.72
CA ARG A 95 7.80 20.04 -26.88
C ARG A 95 8.52 19.06 -27.80
N GLY A 96 9.82 19.24 -28.05
CA GLY A 96 10.63 18.30 -28.82
C GLY A 96 10.67 16.91 -28.17
N ALA A 97 10.88 16.84 -26.85
CA ALA A 97 10.94 15.57 -26.12
C ALA A 97 9.60 14.78 -26.11
N GLU A 98 8.46 15.48 -26.19
CA GLU A 98 7.14 14.86 -26.28
C GLU A 98 6.91 14.16 -27.63
N THR A 99 7.44 14.72 -28.72
CA THR A 99 7.37 14.08 -30.05
C THR A 99 8.12 12.75 -30.07
N TRP A 100 9.31 12.70 -29.46
CA TRP A 100 10.07 11.46 -29.28
C TRP A 100 9.35 10.44 -28.40
N ARG A 101 8.71 10.87 -27.31
CA ARG A 101 7.93 9.97 -26.45
C ARG A 101 6.68 9.40 -27.15
N ARG A 102 6.05 10.17 -28.04
CA ARG A 102 4.88 9.72 -28.81
C ARG A 102 5.28 8.70 -29.88
N LEU A 103 6.40 8.91 -30.57
CA LEU A 103 6.93 7.97 -31.57
C LEU A 103 7.32 6.62 -30.94
N ARG A 104 7.93 6.63 -29.74
CA ARG A 104 8.34 5.40 -29.04
C ARG A 104 7.20 4.53 -28.49
N ARG A 105 5.98 5.08 -28.35
CA ARG A 105 4.79 4.33 -27.91
C ARG A 105 3.95 3.79 -29.08
N SER A 106 4.33 4.13 -30.30
CA SER A 106 3.68 3.73 -31.56
C SER A 106 4.47 2.65 -32.31
N SER A 107 5.46 2.02 -31.66
CA SER A 107 6.22 0.87 -32.15
C SER A 107 6.04 -0.29 -31.18
#